data_AF-A0A8H7NHH7-F1
#
_entry.id   AF-A0A8H7NHH7-F1
#
_cell.length_a   1.000
_cell.length_b   1.000
_cell.length_c   1.000
_cell.angle_alpha   90.00
_cell.angle_beta   90.00
_cell.angle_gamma   90.00
#
_symmetry.space_group_name_H-M   'P 1'
#
loop_
_entity.id
_entity.type
_entity.pdbx_description
1 polymer ?
#
loop_
_entity_poly.entity_id
_entity_poly.type
_entity_poly.pdbx_seq_one_letter_code
_entity_poly.pdbx_strand_id
1 'polypeptide(L)'
;MTFDVMFDQPAVYQRVKAANVLTNETIKTLYQVRDEDILTNMYFDPALAWKCTLRRPWAQGSVGERDTLGTQQHAPLLDVFVPKAAVVDRSTFGAQDVLKDLWVGLGLPSSALDSVSLSGSDALVIPSSYKLGILAQSAIALTALGAAQIYSLRSNKPVPRIQVPLEHAAVEFKSERLYILDGKPAPSPWGPIGGLHQTSDGYVRVHDSFPNHANGILELMGLPLDSSRERLAEKITEWASIDLEHVATVEGKLTTYALRSYRQWDSLPQSKAIASFPIQVTQISSAEPKPFPELAQLSGGAKCLRGLRVLEMSRVIAAPLSGKTLAAHGADVIWVTSPRLPDLPTMDRDFGRGKRTVQLDINNAADKEQLINLIKTCDVFIQGFRPGSLAAKGLSPEELVKLNPSIIIANMSAFGPDGPWSGRRGYDSLVQTCSGMNISEAEHAGQGEIARPTPCQALDHAGGYYLASGIMTALYRRATQGGSWRVDVSLAGAMKYLRSLGQYPGSTGFQCKDLEKASDVPAEYIEKRPTGFGMMEAIRHSASVEGCEVGWEVMPKPLGSDTPQWL
;
A
#
# COMPACT_ATOMS: atom_id res chain seq x y z
N MET A 1 -20.59 40.54 12.73
CA MET A 1 -19.71 40.66 11.55
C MET A 1 -19.51 39.27 11.00
N THR A 2 -19.60 39.07 9.68
CA THR A 2 -19.43 37.74 9.06
C THR A 2 -18.30 37.82 8.05
N PHE A 3 -17.39 36.86 8.14
CA PHE A 3 -16.33 36.62 7.18
C PHE A 3 -16.71 35.39 6.37
N ASP A 4 -16.80 35.56 5.05
CA ASP A 4 -16.98 34.46 4.10
C ASP A 4 -15.77 34.45 3.17
N VAL A 5 -14.92 33.42 3.30
CA VAL A 5 -13.75 33.22 2.45
C VAL A 5 -14.03 32.06 1.51
N MET A 6 -14.13 32.36 0.22
CA MET A 6 -14.30 31.36 -0.83
C MET A 6 -12.94 31.00 -1.41
N PHE A 7 -12.72 29.70 -1.61
CA PHE A 7 -11.50 29.18 -2.22
C PHE A 7 -11.77 28.85 -3.69
N ASP A 8 -10.95 29.38 -4.57
CA ASP A 8 -11.01 29.17 -6.03
C ASP A 8 -10.54 27.76 -6.45
N GLN A 9 -9.74 27.10 -5.61
CA GLN A 9 -9.18 25.78 -5.86
C GLN A 9 -9.53 24.79 -4.74
N PRO A 10 -10.14 23.62 -5.07
CA PRO A 10 -10.42 22.56 -4.10
C PRO A 10 -9.18 22.10 -3.33
N ALA A 11 -8.01 22.05 -3.98
CA ALA A 11 -6.76 21.63 -3.36
C ALA A 11 -6.29 22.61 -2.26
N VAL A 12 -6.49 23.92 -2.48
CA VAL A 12 -6.16 24.96 -1.49
C VAL A 12 -7.13 24.87 -0.32
N TYR A 13 -8.43 24.73 -0.60
CA TYR A 13 -9.46 24.53 0.42
C TYR A 13 -9.15 23.33 1.32
N GLN A 14 -8.88 22.15 0.74
CA GLN A 14 -8.56 20.94 1.50
C GLN A 14 -7.28 21.10 2.31
N ARG A 15 -6.27 21.78 1.77
CA ARG A 15 -5.02 22.07 2.50
C ARG A 15 -5.27 22.96 3.73
N VAL A 16 -6.06 24.03 3.58
CA VAL A 16 -6.37 24.96 4.68
C VAL A 16 -7.21 24.26 5.75
N LYS A 17 -8.22 23.49 5.31
CA LYS A 17 -9.06 22.68 6.19
C LYS A 17 -8.24 21.67 6.99
N ALA A 18 -7.33 20.95 6.32
CA ALA A 18 -6.45 19.96 6.96
C ALA A 18 -5.39 20.60 7.89
N ALA A 19 -4.90 21.79 7.58
CA ALA A 19 -3.93 22.50 8.41
C ALA A 19 -4.53 22.98 9.75
N ASN A 20 -5.87 23.01 9.85
CA ASN A 20 -6.61 23.40 11.06
C ASN A 20 -6.14 24.74 11.67
N VAL A 21 -5.87 25.73 10.81
CA VAL A 21 -5.34 27.04 11.21
C VAL A 21 -6.43 28.07 11.52
N LEU A 22 -7.69 27.85 11.12
CA LEU A 22 -8.82 28.77 11.33
C LEU A 22 -9.67 28.35 12.53
N THR A 23 -9.05 28.16 13.69
CA THR A 23 -9.72 27.75 14.94
C THR A 23 -10.31 28.93 15.70
N ASN A 24 -11.23 28.69 16.65
CA ASN A 24 -11.75 29.74 17.53
C ASN A 24 -10.62 30.47 18.27
N GLU A 25 -9.59 29.75 18.72
CA GLU A 25 -8.45 30.35 19.42
C GLU A 25 -7.68 31.34 18.53
N THR A 26 -7.55 31.00 17.24
CA THR A 26 -6.95 31.89 16.25
C THR A 26 -7.79 33.15 16.06
N ILE A 27 -9.12 33.00 15.95
CA ILE A 27 -10.04 34.13 15.78
C ILE A 27 -10.07 35.04 17.01
N LYS A 28 -10.08 34.47 18.22
CA LYS A 28 -9.97 35.22 19.48
C LYS A 28 -8.71 36.06 19.53
N THR A 29 -7.58 35.46 19.13
CA THR A 29 -6.27 36.13 19.13
C THR A 29 -6.21 37.26 18.10
N LEU A 30 -6.66 37.00 16.87
CA LEU A 30 -6.60 37.97 15.77
C LEU A 30 -7.52 39.18 15.97
N TYR A 31 -8.76 38.93 16.41
CA TYR A 31 -9.79 39.96 16.51
C TYR A 31 -10.02 40.45 17.95
N GLN A 32 -9.25 39.93 18.92
CA GLN A 32 -9.37 40.27 20.34
C GLN A 32 -10.80 40.13 20.88
N VAL A 33 -11.46 39.02 20.51
CA VAL A 33 -12.83 38.69 20.93
C VAL A 33 -12.85 37.54 21.94
N ARG A 34 -13.94 37.41 22.70
CA ARG A 34 -14.16 36.28 23.61
C ARG A 34 -14.79 35.12 22.83
N ASP A 35 -14.64 33.89 23.33
CA ASP A 35 -15.16 32.70 22.65
C ASP A 35 -16.69 32.75 22.49
N GLU A 36 -17.41 33.26 23.50
CA GLU A 36 -18.87 33.48 23.48
C GLU A 36 -19.35 34.49 22.43
N ASP A 37 -18.43 35.30 21.92
CA ASP A 37 -18.68 36.26 20.85
C ASP A 37 -18.46 35.63 19.46
N ILE A 38 -17.95 34.40 19.35
CA ILE A 38 -17.85 33.64 18.09
C ILE A 38 -19.12 32.80 17.92
N LEU A 39 -20.04 33.28 17.08
CA LEU A 39 -21.34 32.64 16.84
C LEU A 39 -21.23 31.42 15.91
N THR A 40 -20.35 31.50 14.91
CA THR A 40 -20.02 30.38 14.02
C THR A 40 -18.57 30.47 13.58
N ASN A 41 -17.93 29.31 13.42
CA ASN A 41 -16.63 29.17 12.80
C ASN A 41 -16.57 27.78 12.15
N MET A 42 -16.73 27.70 10.84
CA MET A 42 -16.92 26.43 10.15
C MET A 42 -16.43 26.43 8.72
N TYR A 43 -16.09 25.24 8.24
CA TYR A 43 -15.89 24.96 6.83
C TYR A 43 -17.21 24.51 6.19
N PHE A 44 -17.50 25.01 5.00
CA PHE A 44 -18.68 24.70 4.22
C PHE A 44 -18.26 24.07 2.89
N ASP A 45 -18.18 22.74 2.89
CA ASP A 45 -17.69 21.94 1.76
C ASP A 45 -18.40 22.20 0.42
N PRO A 46 -19.74 22.33 0.36
CA PRO A 46 -20.44 22.50 -0.91
C PRO A 46 -20.03 23.74 -1.70
N ALA A 47 -19.60 24.81 -1.01
CA ALA A 47 -19.17 26.06 -1.65
C ALA A 47 -17.64 26.27 -1.58
N LEU A 48 -16.88 25.27 -1.10
CA LEU A 48 -15.44 25.39 -0.83
C LEU A 48 -15.15 26.67 -0.04
N ALA A 49 -15.86 26.88 1.06
CA ALA A 49 -15.83 28.13 1.79
C ALA A 49 -15.51 27.92 3.28
N TRP A 50 -14.89 28.92 3.90
CA TRP A 50 -14.80 29.04 5.35
C TRP A 50 -15.63 30.23 5.81
N LYS A 51 -16.40 30.05 6.88
CA LYS A 51 -17.32 31.03 7.42
C LYS A 51 -17.07 31.25 8.89
N CYS A 52 -16.91 32.50 9.30
CA CYS A 52 -16.89 32.90 10.70
C CYS A 52 -17.82 34.07 10.97
N THR A 53 -18.70 33.94 11.96
CA THR A 53 -19.58 35.03 12.40
C THR A 53 -19.27 35.42 13.83
N LEU A 54 -18.98 36.70 14.04
CA LEU A 54 -18.77 37.32 15.34
C LEU A 54 -19.99 38.13 15.77
N ARG A 55 -20.34 38.02 17.06
CA ARG A 55 -21.33 38.84 17.74
C ARG A 55 -20.87 40.30 17.69
N ARG A 56 -21.79 41.20 17.33
CA ARG A 56 -21.49 42.63 17.31
C ARG A 56 -21.60 43.20 18.72
N PRO A 57 -20.68 44.08 19.16
CA PRO A 57 -20.82 44.79 20.43
C PRO A 57 -21.73 46.03 20.34
N TRP A 58 -22.21 46.41 19.16
CA TRP A 58 -23.11 47.56 18.95
C TRP A 58 -24.37 47.20 18.15
N ALA A 59 -25.40 48.05 18.25
CA ALA A 59 -26.66 47.90 17.52
C ALA A 59 -26.48 48.17 16.02
N GLN A 60 -27.19 47.38 15.20
CA GLN A 60 -27.29 47.57 13.76
C GLN A 60 -27.91 48.94 13.44
N GLY A 61 -27.32 49.70 12.52
CA GLY A 61 -27.73 51.04 12.12
C GLY A 61 -27.00 52.20 12.80
N SER A 62 -25.91 51.96 13.54
CA SER A 62 -25.17 53.00 14.26
C SER A 62 -24.36 53.91 13.32
N VAL A 63 -24.18 55.18 13.73
CA VAL A 63 -23.50 56.23 12.94
C VAL A 63 -22.06 55.80 12.63
N GLY A 64 -21.80 55.45 11.37
CA GLY A 64 -20.56 54.83 10.90
C GLY A 64 -20.80 53.67 9.92
N GLU A 65 -22.01 53.08 9.90
CA GLU A 65 -22.42 51.97 9.01
C GLU A 65 -22.73 52.39 7.55
N ARG A 66 -22.27 53.56 7.07
CA ARG A 66 -22.40 53.84 5.63
C ARG A 66 -21.53 52.87 4.87
N ASP A 67 -22.20 52.03 4.09
CA ASP A 67 -21.67 51.17 3.04
C ASP A 67 -20.55 51.88 2.26
N THR A 68 -19.31 51.67 2.70
CA THR A 68 -18.14 52.11 1.97
C THR A 68 -17.79 51.05 0.95
N LEU A 69 -18.54 51.07 -0.15
CA LEU A 69 -18.20 50.50 -1.46
C LEU A 69 -16.89 51.09 -2.05
N GLY A 70 -15.90 51.45 -1.23
CA GLY A 70 -14.69 52.16 -1.63
C GLY A 70 -13.52 52.22 -0.63
N THR A 71 -13.63 51.70 0.60
CA THR A 71 -12.48 51.66 1.56
C THR A 71 -11.96 50.27 1.89
N GLN A 72 -12.37 49.23 1.15
CA GLN A 72 -11.79 47.88 1.26
C GLN A 72 -10.38 47.73 0.65
N GLN A 73 -9.62 48.81 0.43
CA GLN A 73 -8.25 48.72 -0.08
C GLN A 73 -7.14 48.86 0.98
N HIS A 74 -7.47 49.14 2.25
CA HIS A 74 -6.44 49.40 3.27
C HIS A 74 -6.66 48.75 4.64
N ALA A 75 -7.60 47.80 4.78
CA ALA A 75 -7.46 46.85 5.88
C ALA A 75 -6.25 45.96 5.53
N PRO A 76 -5.22 45.84 6.39
CA PRO A 76 -4.14 44.91 6.12
C PRO A 76 -4.78 43.53 5.89
N LEU A 77 -4.59 42.99 4.68
CA LEU A 77 -4.96 41.61 4.38
C LEU A 77 -4.27 40.77 5.46
N LEU A 78 -5.06 40.10 6.29
CA LEU A 78 -4.53 39.18 7.28
C LEU A 78 -3.89 38.03 6.51
N ASP A 79 -2.57 38.04 6.40
CA ASP A 79 -1.81 36.94 5.84
C ASP A 79 -1.87 35.76 6.81
N VAL A 80 -2.75 34.80 6.53
CA VAL A 80 -2.74 33.51 7.23
C VAL A 80 -1.66 32.66 6.58
N PHE A 81 -0.51 32.53 7.27
CA PHE A 81 0.49 31.55 6.88
C PHE A 81 -0.08 30.15 7.09
N VAL A 82 -0.42 29.49 5.98
CA VAL A 82 -0.74 28.06 5.97
C VAL A 82 0.61 27.37 5.82
N PRO A 83 1.16 26.74 6.87
CA PRO A 83 2.41 26.01 6.72
C PRO A 83 2.23 25.00 5.59
N LYS A 84 3.27 24.78 4.78
CA LYS A 84 3.34 23.50 4.05
C LYS A 84 3.05 22.43 5.11
N ALA A 85 2.07 21.55 4.84
CA ALA A 85 1.70 20.46 5.76
C ALA A 85 2.99 19.99 6.42
N ALA A 86 3.10 20.20 7.74
CA ALA A 86 4.38 20.11 8.43
C ALA A 86 5.08 18.87 7.90
N VAL A 87 6.23 19.05 7.23
CA VAL A 87 6.95 17.91 6.67
C VAL A 87 7.36 17.14 7.91
N VAL A 88 6.60 16.11 8.24
CA VAL A 88 6.90 15.25 9.37
C VAL A 88 8.26 14.68 9.05
N ASP A 89 9.26 15.11 9.79
CA ASP A 89 10.59 14.59 9.66
C ASP A 89 10.57 13.18 10.24
N ARG A 90 10.51 12.18 9.35
CA ARG A 90 10.51 10.77 9.74
C ARG A 90 11.91 10.20 9.83
N SER A 91 12.96 11.01 9.62
CA SER A 91 14.35 10.54 9.59
C SER A 91 14.82 9.95 10.93
N THR A 92 14.15 10.27 12.03
CA THR A 92 14.43 9.73 13.37
C THR A 92 13.42 8.69 13.83
N PHE A 93 12.41 8.35 13.02
CA PHE A 93 11.34 7.46 13.45
C PHE A 93 11.85 6.03 13.69
N GLY A 94 11.42 5.47 14.81
CA GLY A 94 11.44 4.02 15.06
C GLY A 94 10.13 3.35 14.61
N ALA A 95 10.03 2.03 14.80
CA ALA A 95 8.85 1.26 14.37
C ALA A 95 7.54 1.73 15.02
N GLN A 96 7.59 2.14 16.30
CA GLN A 96 6.42 2.65 17.00
C GLN A 96 5.96 4.02 16.47
N ASP A 97 6.89 4.91 16.11
CA ASP A 97 6.56 6.20 15.49
C ASP A 97 5.94 6.02 14.11
N VAL A 98 6.51 5.12 13.30
CA VAL A 98 5.95 4.77 11.98
C VAL A 98 4.55 4.20 12.11
N LEU A 99 4.33 3.27 13.03
CA LEU A 99 3.00 2.70 13.29
C LEU A 99 2.01 3.80 13.70
N LYS A 100 2.41 4.69 14.61
CA LYS A 100 1.59 5.81 15.07
C LYS A 100 1.25 6.79 13.94
N ASP A 101 2.23 7.18 13.12
CA ASP A 101 2.03 8.08 11.98
C ASP A 101 1.03 7.51 10.97
N LEU A 102 1.18 6.23 10.62
CA LEU A 102 0.25 5.54 9.72
C LEU A 102 -1.14 5.39 10.34
N TRP A 103 -1.24 4.98 11.61
CA TRP A 103 -2.51 4.78 12.29
C TRP A 103 -3.32 6.07 12.43
N VAL A 104 -2.67 7.15 12.87
CA VAL A 104 -3.28 8.48 13.00
C VAL A 104 -3.60 9.05 11.62
N GLY A 105 -2.71 8.88 10.63
CA GLY A 105 -2.96 9.30 9.24
C GLY A 105 -4.17 8.62 8.59
N LEU A 106 -4.49 7.39 9.02
CA LEU A 106 -5.70 6.67 8.61
C LEU A 106 -6.97 7.13 9.36
N GLY A 107 -6.84 8.02 10.35
CA GLY A 107 -7.95 8.52 11.16
C GLY A 107 -8.57 7.45 12.06
N LEU A 108 -7.77 6.47 12.50
CA LEU A 108 -8.22 5.40 13.40
C LEU A 108 -8.11 5.82 14.88
N PRO A 109 -8.87 5.19 15.80
CA PRO A 109 -8.89 5.57 17.21
C PRO A 109 -7.51 5.48 17.86
N SER A 110 -6.97 6.60 18.37
CA SER A 110 -5.63 6.64 18.94
C SER A 110 -5.47 5.76 20.19
N SER A 111 -6.56 5.49 20.93
CA SER A 111 -6.55 4.61 22.09
C SER A 111 -6.15 3.17 21.77
N ALA A 112 -6.26 2.72 20.52
CA ALA A 112 -5.79 1.40 20.12
C ALA A 112 -4.26 1.26 20.21
N LEU A 113 -3.53 2.36 20.10
CA LEU A 113 -2.06 2.36 20.17
C LEU A 113 -1.55 1.93 21.55
N ASP A 114 -2.36 2.06 22.61
CA ASP A 114 -2.02 1.59 23.96
C ASP A 114 -1.91 0.06 24.05
N SER A 115 -2.45 -0.66 23.06
CA SER A 115 -2.40 -2.12 22.96
C SER A 115 -1.18 -2.64 22.20
N VAL A 116 -0.24 -1.78 21.79
CA VAL A 116 0.92 -2.15 20.98
C VAL A 116 2.14 -2.48 21.85
N SER A 117 2.80 -3.60 21.57
CA SER A 117 4.12 -3.93 22.10
C SER A 117 5.07 -4.34 20.97
N LEU A 118 6.09 -3.52 20.70
CA LEU A 118 7.11 -3.80 19.68
C LEU A 118 8.45 -4.03 20.38
N SER A 119 9.01 -5.24 20.26
CA SER A 119 10.29 -5.59 20.87
C SER A 119 11.44 -5.50 19.87
N GLY A 120 12.63 -5.12 20.37
CA GLY A 120 13.87 -5.09 19.60
C GLY A 120 13.97 -3.98 18.56
N SER A 121 13.17 -2.90 18.65
CA SER A 121 12.98 -1.86 17.61
C SER A 121 14.24 -1.17 17.07
N ASP A 122 15.37 -1.29 17.77
CA ASP A 122 16.59 -0.55 17.47
C ASP A 122 17.68 -1.41 16.79
N ALA A 123 17.42 -2.72 16.61
CA ALA A 123 18.41 -3.64 16.04
C ALA A 123 18.47 -3.56 14.50
N LEU A 124 19.68 -3.74 13.95
CA LEU A 124 19.88 -3.96 12.52
C LEU A 124 19.64 -5.43 12.18
N VAL A 125 18.60 -5.70 11.40
CA VAL A 125 18.13 -7.06 11.08
C VAL A 125 18.08 -7.37 9.59
N ILE A 126 18.24 -6.35 8.73
CA ILE A 126 18.28 -6.48 7.27
C ILE A 126 19.42 -5.58 6.78
N PRO A 127 20.43 -6.11 6.06
CA PRO A 127 21.59 -5.32 5.66
C PRO A 127 21.24 -4.39 4.52
N SER A 128 20.91 -3.15 4.87
CA SER A 128 20.53 -2.11 3.94
C SER A 128 20.77 -0.74 4.57
N SER A 129 21.06 0.26 3.74
CA SER A 129 21.07 1.63 4.24
C SER A 129 19.65 2.13 4.56
N TYR A 130 18.61 1.56 3.94
CA TYR A 130 17.23 1.85 4.31
C TYR A 130 16.83 1.16 5.61
N LYS A 131 15.90 1.79 6.34
CA LYS A 131 15.34 1.26 7.58
C LYS A 131 14.31 0.13 7.36
N LEU A 132 14.74 -0.94 6.68
CA LEU A 132 13.85 -2.04 6.25
C LEU A 132 13.27 -2.84 7.42
N GLY A 133 14.02 -3.02 8.52
CA GLY A 133 13.50 -3.66 9.73
C GLY A 133 12.34 -2.87 10.37
N ILE A 134 12.52 -1.55 10.50
CA ILE A 134 11.48 -0.63 10.99
C ILE A 134 10.24 -0.68 10.08
N LEU A 135 10.45 -0.66 8.77
CA LEU A 135 9.37 -0.79 7.79
C LEU A 135 8.61 -2.13 7.98
N ALA A 136 9.33 -3.23 8.15
CA ALA A 136 8.76 -4.55 8.31
C ALA A 136 7.91 -4.68 9.59
N GLN A 137 8.51 -4.35 10.74
CA GLN A 137 7.84 -4.45 12.03
C GLN A 137 6.60 -3.55 12.09
N SER A 138 6.71 -2.30 11.62
CA SER A 138 5.60 -1.35 11.67
C SER A 138 4.47 -1.71 10.70
N ALA A 139 4.76 -2.16 9.48
CA ALA A 139 3.74 -2.55 8.51
C ALA A 139 2.95 -3.78 8.98
N ILE A 140 3.62 -4.78 9.56
CA ILE A 140 2.96 -5.97 10.12
C ILE A 140 2.15 -5.59 11.37
N ALA A 141 2.71 -4.79 12.27
CA ALA A 141 2.00 -4.31 13.45
C ALA A 141 0.74 -3.51 13.09
N LEU A 142 0.78 -2.72 12.01
CA LEU A 142 -0.38 -1.98 11.51
C LEU A 142 -1.52 -2.92 11.09
N THR A 143 -1.20 -4.08 10.52
CA THR A 143 -2.22 -5.08 10.15
C THR A 143 -2.77 -5.82 11.37
N ALA A 144 -1.92 -6.23 12.31
CA ALA A 144 -2.35 -6.87 13.54
C ALA A 144 -3.23 -5.95 14.39
N LEU A 145 -2.86 -4.67 14.52
CA LEU A 145 -3.63 -3.68 15.25
C LEU A 145 -4.98 -3.39 14.56
N GLY A 146 -5.01 -3.34 13.23
CA GLY A 146 -6.24 -3.22 12.45
C GLY A 146 -7.21 -4.39 12.70
N ALA A 147 -6.68 -5.61 12.72
CA ALA A 147 -7.47 -6.81 13.02
C ALA A 147 -7.99 -6.80 14.46
N ALA A 148 -7.15 -6.44 15.43
CA ALA A 148 -7.51 -6.30 16.84
C ALA A 148 -8.58 -5.21 17.06
N GLN A 149 -8.51 -4.09 16.33
CA GLN A 149 -9.51 -3.01 16.38
C GLN A 149 -10.87 -3.45 15.82
N ILE A 150 -10.89 -4.23 14.74
CA ILE A 150 -12.13 -4.83 14.21
C ILE A 150 -12.70 -5.82 15.23
N TYR A 151 -11.86 -6.66 15.84
CA TYR A 151 -12.30 -7.60 16.88
C TYR A 151 -12.90 -6.88 18.09
N SER A 152 -12.27 -5.81 18.56
CA SER A 152 -12.76 -4.94 19.64
C SER A 152 -14.14 -4.36 19.31
N LEU A 153 -14.30 -3.78 18.12
CA LEU A 153 -15.57 -3.23 17.66
C LEU A 153 -16.68 -4.28 17.61
N ARG A 154 -16.37 -5.51 17.19
CA ARG A 154 -17.31 -6.63 17.09
C ARG A 154 -17.73 -7.23 18.42
N SER A 155 -16.79 -7.31 19.36
CA SER A 155 -17.00 -7.96 20.65
C SER A 155 -17.41 -7.00 21.75
N ASN A 156 -17.39 -5.69 21.48
CA ASN A 156 -17.55 -4.62 22.46
C ASN A 156 -16.59 -4.80 23.67
N LYS A 157 -15.35 -5.21 23.38
CA LYS A 157 -14.27 -5.40 24.36
C LYS A 157 -13.11 -4.44 24.04
N PRO A 158 -12.21 -4.17 24.99
CA PRO A 158 -10.97 -3.44 24.72
C PRO A 158 -10.17 -4.06 23.57
N VAL A 159 -9.38 -3.24 22.86
CA VAL A 159 -8.48 -3.70 21.80
C VAL A 159 -7.45 -4.66 22.40
N PRO A 160 -7.39 -5.94 21.96
CA PRO A 160 -6.42 -6.89 22.50
C PRO A 160 -4.99 -6.43 22.27
N ARG A 161 -4.07 -6.80 23.19
CA ARG A 161 -2.65 -6.50 23.02
C ARG A 161 -2.09 -7.22 21.79
N ILE A 162 -1.29 -6.51 21.00
CA ILE A 162 -0.56 -7.07 19.85
C ILE A 162 0.94 -7.07 20.11
N GLN A 163 1.65 -8.05 19.57
CA GLN A 163 3.12 -8.11 19.62
C GLN A 163 3.69 -8.50 18.26
N VAL A 164 4.77 -7.82 17.87
CA VAL A 164 5.53 -8.12 16.63
C VAL A 164 7.02 -8.01 16.92
N PRO A 165 7.76 -9.14 17.06
CA PRO A 165 9.21 -9.13 17.21
C PRO A 165 9.91 -8.63 15.93
N LEU A 166 10.88 -7.72 16.07
CA LEU A 166 11.57 -7.12 14.92
C LEU A 166 12.24 -8.15 13.99
N GLU A 167 13.00 -9.08 14.56
CA GLU A 167 13.73 -10.09 13.78
C GLU A 167 12.76 -11.00 13.01
N HIS A 168 11.67 -11.43 13.65
CA HIS A 168 10.66 -12.26 13.01
C HIS A 168 9.96 -11.52 11.86
N ALA A 169 9.63 -10.24 12.05
CA ALA A 169 9.05 -9.40 10.99
C ALA A 169 10.01 -9.25 9.80
N ALA A 170 11.30 -9.07 10.06
CA ALA A 170 12.33 -9.00 9.01
C ALA A 170 12.45 -10.30 8.22
N VAL A 171 12.36 -11.44 8.88
CA VAL A 171 12.31 -12.77 8.23
C VAL A 171 11.04 -12.91 7.38
N GLU A 172 9.87 -12.49 7.88
CA GLU A 172 8.61 -12.59 7.15
C GLU A 172 8.62 -11.75 5.86
N PHE A 173 9.32 -10.61 5.85
CA PHE A 173 9.58 -9.78 4.66
C PHE A 173 10.42 -10.47 3.57
N LYS A 174 10.88 -11.70 3.81
CA LYS A 174 11.61 -12.55 2.85
C LYS A 174 10.95 -13.93 2.68
N SER A 175 9.71 -14.11 3.17
CA SER A 175 9.09 -15.43 3.30
C SER A 175 9.04 -16.23 2.00
N GLU A 176 8.89 -15.56 0.85
CA GLU A 176 8.81 -16.20 -0.47
C GLU A 176 10.13 -16.84 -0.92
N ARG A 177 11.25 -16.46 -0.30
CA ARG A 177 12.59 -17.00 -0.58
C ARG A 177 13.05 -18.04 0.43
N LEU A 178 12.41 -18.07 1.61
CA LEU A 178 12.89 -18.81 2.77
C LEU A 178 12.08 -20.08 3.06
N TYR A 179 11.08 -20.42 2.24
CA TYR A 179 10.36 -21.68 2.41
C TYR A 179 11.10 -22.87 1.78
N ILE A 180 10.85 -24.05 2.34
CA ILE A 180 11.30 -25.34 1.83
C ILE A 180 10.07 -26.18 1.50
N LEU A 181 10.11 -26.90 0.38
CA LEU A 181 9.11 -27.88 -0.03
C LEU A 181 9.78 -29.23 -0.28
N ASP A 182 9.41 -30.26 0.48
CA ASP A 182 10.02 -31.60 0.43
C ASP A 182 11.56 -31.58 0.46
N GLY A 183 12.12 -30.76 1.35
CA GLY A 183 13.56 -30.59 1.51
C GLY A 183 14.24 -29.73 0.44
N LYS A 184 13.50 -29.21 -0.55
CA LYS A 184 14.03 -28.35 -1.61
C LYS A 184 13.68 -26.88 -1.36
N PRO A 185 14.63 -25.94 -1.56
CA PRO A 185 14.35 -24.52 -1.44
C PRO A 185 13.38 -24.05 -2.53
N ALA A 186 12.77 -22.89 -2.30
CA ALA A 186 12.00 -22.19 -3.32
C ALA A 186 12.81 -22.01 -4.63
N PRO A 187 12.21 -22.23 -5.82
CA PRO A 187 12.89 -21.97 -7.08
C PRO A 187 13.14 -20.47 -7.27
N SER A 188 14.21 -20.11 -7.99
CA SER A 188 14.48 -18.71 -8.34
C SER A 188 13.36 -18.14 -9.23
N PRO A 189 12.85 -16.93 -8.94
CA PRO A 189 11.85 -16.27 -9.79
C PRO A 189 12.48 -15.47 -10.95
N TRP A 190 13.81 -15.42 -11.04
CA TRP A 190 14.53 -14.61 -12.03
C TRP A 190 14.77 -15.39 -13.32
N GLY A 191 14.56 -14.73 -14.46
CA GLY A 191 14.90 -15.28 -15.76
C GLY A 191 16.38 -15.08 -16.12
N PRO A 192 16.79 -15.58 -17.30
CA PRO A 192 18.19 -15.60 -17.72
C PRO A 192 18.72 -14.27 -18.27
N ILE A 193 17.85 -13.33 -18.69
CA ILE A 193 18.25 -12.11 -19.43
C ILE A 193 17.98 -10.82 -18.68
N GLY A 194 17.32 -10.89 -17.52
CA GLY A 194 16.93 -9.74 -16.72
C GLY A 194 18.10 -9.05 -16.03
N GLY A 195 17.75 -8.06 -15.21
CA GLY A 195 18.70 -7.28 -14.45
C GLY A 195 19.12 -5.98 -15.13
N LEU A 196 20.23 -5.41 -14.67
CA LEU A 196 20.74 -4.13 -15.14
C LEU A 196 21.58 -4.33 -16.42
N HIS A 197 21.35 -3.48 -17.41
CA HIS A 197 22.02 -3.46 -18.71
C HIS A 197 22.54 -2.07 -19.01
N GLN A 198 23.76 -1.98 -19.52
CA GLN A 198 24.39 -0.72 -19.89
C GLN A 198 23.83 -0.23 -21.22
N THR A 199 23.43 1.04 -21.23
CA THR A 199 23.01 1.80 -22.43
C THR A 199 24.10 2.80 -22.80
N SER A 200 23.96 3.50 -23.93
CA SER A 200 24.94 4.50 -24.40
C SER A 200 25.21 5.64 -23.41
N ASP A 201 24.23 6.02 -22.58
CA ASP A 201 24.28 7.17 -21.67
C ASP A 201 24.00 6.84 -20.20
N GLY A 202 23.81 5.56 -19.86
CA GLY A 202 23.37 5.15 -18.53
C GLY A 202 23.05 3.67 -18.44
N TYR A 203 22.00 3.32 -17.72
CA TYR A 203 21.55 1.93 -17.56
C TYR A 203 20.03 1.81 -17.60
N VAL A 204 19.54 0.64 -18.04
CA VAL A 204 18.15 0.22 -17.86
C VAL A 204 18.09 -1.09 -17.09
N ARG A 205 17.03 -1.30 -16.32
CA ARG A 205 16.70 -2.61 -15.77
C ARG A 205 15.63 -3.27 -16.63
N VAL A 206 15.92 -4.48 -17.09
CA VAL A 206 15.01 -5.36 -17.81
C VAL A 206 14.43 -6.37 -16.82
N HIS A 207 13.11 -6.54 -16.81
CA HIS A 207 12.42 -7.57 -16.04
C HIS A 207 11.97 -8.72 -16.95
N ASP A 208 12.28 -9.95 -16.57
CA ASP A 208 12.16 -11.13 -17.45
C ASP A 208 11.51 -12.35 -16.79
N SER A 209 10.98 -12.23 -15.56
CA SER A 209 10.32 -13.35 -14.86
C SER A 209 9.06 -13.90 -15.56
N PHE A 210 8.61 -13.28 -16.66
CA PHE A 210 7.50 -13.76 -17.48
C PHE A 210 7.92 -13.85 -18.95
N PRO A 211 7.54 -14.94 -19.66
CA PRO A 211 7.92 -15.14 -21.07
C PRO A 211 7.53 -13.97 -21.98
N ASN A 212 6.35 -13.37 -21.78
CA ASN A 212 5.93 -12.23 -22.60
C ASN A 212 6.80 -10.97 -22.39
N HIS A 213 7.49 -10.85 -21.26
CA HIS A 213 8.42 -9.74 -21.01
C HIS A 213 9.81 -10.06 -21.57
N ALA A 214 10.29 -11.29 -21.35
CA ALA A 214 11.56 -11.75 -21.91
C ALA A 214 11.54 -11.75 -23.45
N ASN A 215 10.51 -12.34 -24.06
CA ASN A 215 10.38 -12.39 -25.52
C ASN A 215 10.19 -10.99 -26.10
N GLY A 216 9.37 -10.16 -25.46
CA GLY A 216 9.07 -8.81 -25.96
C GLY A 216 10.31 -7.90 -26.03
N ILE A 217 11.24 -8.00 -25.07
CA ILE A 217 12.48 -7.21 -25.15
C ILE A 217 13.44 -7.74 -26.22
N LEU A 218 13.50 -9.06 -26.43
CA LEU A 218 14.30 -9.66 -27.50
C LEU A 218 13.75 -9.27 -28.89
N GLU A 219 12.43 -9.35 -29.06
CA GLU A 219 11.75 -8.91 -30.29
C GLU A 219 11.98 -7.43 -30.57
N LEU A 220 11.87 -6.57 -29.54
CA LEU A 220 12.16 -5.13 -29.67
C LEU A 220 13.60 -4.87 -30.16
N MET A 221 14.54 -5.73 -29.77
CA MET A 221 15.94 -5.66 -30.16
C MET A 221 16.24 -6.37 -31.49
N GLY A 222 15.24 -6.95 -32.15
CA GLY A 222 15.41 -7.73 -33.38
C GLY A 222 16.22 -9.02 -33.16
N LEU A 223 16.18 -9.58 -31.96
CA LEU A 223 16.93 -10.76 -31.57
C LEU A 223 16.06 -12.04 -31.56
N PRO A 224 16.63 -13.21 -31.91
CA PRO A 224 15.98 -14.50 -31.68
C PRO A 224 15.56 -14.71 -30.21
N LEU A 225 14.46 -15.42 -29.97
CA LEU A 225 13.90 -15.61 -28.62
C LEU A 225 14.79 -16.45 -27.67
N ASP A 226 15.76 -17.19 -28.20
CA ASP A 226 16.77 -17.97 -27.48
C ASP A 226 18.09 -17.21 -27.30
N SER A 227 18.14 -15.92 -27.64
CA SER A 227 19.34 -15.10 -27.51
C SER A 227 19.80 -14.98 -26.06
N SER A 228 21.12 -14.95 -25.89
CA SER A 228 21.74 -14.83 -24.57
C SER A 228 21.63 -13.41 -23.99
N ARG A 229 21.88 -13.30 -22.67
CA ARG A 229 21.92 -12.03 -21.95
C ARG A 229 23.01 -11.10 -22.51
N GLU A 230 24.14 -11.65 -22.90
CA GLU A 230 25.28 -10.92 -23.47
C GLU A 230 24.89 -10.31 -24.81
N ARG A 231 24.21 -11.06 -25.68
CA ARG A 231 23.76 -10.57 -26.97
C ARG A 231 22.72 -9.46 -26.85
N LEU A 232 21.81 -9.61 -25.88
CA LEU A 232 20.88 -8.55 -25.51
C LEU A 232 21.62 -7.30 -25.01
N ALA A 233 22.59 -7.48 -24.10
CA ALA A 233 23.36 -6.38 -23.54
C ALA A 233 24.11 -5.59 -24.62
N GLU A 234 24.76 -6.27 -25.58
CA GLU A 234 25.40 -5.64 -26.74
C GLU A 234 24.43 -4.72 -27.49
N LYS A 235 23.20 -5.19 -27.77
CA LYS A 235 22.19 -4.39 -28.46
C LYS A 235 21.67 -3.21 -27.65
N ILE A 236 21.53 -3.37 -26.34
CA ILE A 236 21.08 -2.28 -25.45
C ILE A 236 22.09 -1.12 -25.43
N THR A 237 23.39 -1.36 -25.67
CA THR A 237 24.39 -0.27 -25.73
C THR A 237 24.15 0.73 -26.87
N GLU A 238 23.42 0.34 -27.91
CA GLU A 238 23.07 1.21 -29.05
C GLU A 238 22.00 2.27 -28.69
N TRP A 239 21.32 2.11 -27.55
CA TRP A 239 20.20 2.96 -27.14
C TRP A 239 20.58 3.96 -26.06
N ALA A 240 19.90 5.12 -26.02
CA ALA A 240 19.85 5.96 -24.83
C ALA A 240 18.84 5.37 -23.82
N SER A 241 19.13 5.48 -22.53
CA SER A 241 18.37 4.86 -21.44
C SER A 241 16.91 5.30 -21.39
N ILE A 242 16.64 6.60 -21.56
CA ILE A 242 15.28 7.15 -21.52
C ILE A 242 14.50 6.80 -22.78
N ASP A 243 15.14 6.79 -23.94
CA ASP A 243 14.51 6.43 -25.21
C ASP A 243 14.11 4.94 -25.20
N LEU A 244 15.00 4.06 -24.71
CA LEU A 244 14.69 2.65 -24.56
C LEU A 244 13.56 2.42 -23.53
N GLU A 245 13.56 3.11 -22.39
CA GLU A 245 12.43 3.04 -21.46
C GLU A 245 11.13 3.46 -22.16
N HIS A 246 11.15 4.56 -22.93
CA HIS A 246 9.98 5.06 -23.62
C HIS A 246 9.42 4.02 -24.59
N VAL A 247 10.25 3.54 -25.52
CA VAL A 247 9.82 2.56 -26.54
C VAL A 247 9.40 1.26 -25.89
N ALA A 248 10.17 0.73 -24.93
CA ALA A 248 9.84 -0.55 -24.29
C ALA A 248 8.56 -0.46 -23.44
N THR A 249 8.45 0.54 -22.57
CA THR A 249 7.38 0.59 -21.56
C THR A 249 6.11 1.29 -22.05
N VAL A 250 6.24 2.39 -22.80
CA VAL A 250 5.08 3.17 -23.27
C VAL A 250 4.49 2.55 -24.53
N GLU A 251 5.32 2.27 -25.53
CA GLU A 251 4.85 1.75 -26.82
C GLU A 251 4.71 0.22 -26.78
N GLY A 252 5.77 -0.48 -26.35
CA GLY A 252 5.86 -1.94 -26.29
C GLY A 252 5.11 -2.59 -25.13
N LYS A 253 4.64 -1.80 -24.15
CA LYS A 253 3.96 -2.29 -22.93
C LYS A 253 4.79 -3.35 -22.18
N LEU A 254 6.11 -3.26 -22.27
CA LEU A 254 7.08 -4.07 -21.55
C LEU A 254 7.40 -3.46 -20.18
N THR A 255 8.38 -4.03 -19.50
CA THR A 255 8.74 -3.72 -18.11
C THR A 255 10.25 -3.46 -18.04
N THR A 256 10.65 -2.35 -18.66
CA THR A 256 12.05 -1.91 -18.75
C THR A 256 12.14 -0.45 -18.34
N TYR A 257 12.96 -0.14 -17.32
CA TYR A 257 13.04 1.21 -16.75
C TYR A 257 14.48 1.70 -16.64
N ALA A 258 14.70 2.98 -16.94
CA ALA A 258 15.99 3.62 -16.78
C ALA A 258 16.35 3.76 -15.30
N LEU A 259 17.60 3.45 -14.98
CA LEU A 259 18.21 3.73 -13.69
C LEU A 259 18.33 5.24 -13.50
N ARG A 260 17.83 5.75 -12.39
CA ARG A 260 17.84 7.19 -12.09
C ARG A 260 18.42 7.43 -10.71
N SER A 261 18.93 8.64 -10.49
CA SER A 261 19.19 9.22 -9.17
C SER A 261 17.92 9.82 -8.58
N TYR A 262 17.92 10.12 -7.27
CA TYR A 262 16.80 10.84 -6.66
C TYR A 262 16.52 12.19 -7.32
N ARG A 263 17.57 12.94 -7.71
CA ARG A 263 17.41 14.23 -8.38
C ARG A 263 16.66 14.09 -9.71
N GLN A 264 17.01 13.08 -10.50
CA GLN A 264 16.33 12.78 -11.77
C GLN A 264 14.89 12.35 -11.51
N TRP A 265 14.64 11.44 -10.56
CA TRP A 265 13.29 11.00 -10.20
C TRP A 265 12.40 12.16 -9.74
N ASP A 266 12.87 13.01 -8.83
CA ASP A 266 12.11 14.12 -8.26
C ASP A 266 11.76 15.22 -9.28
N SER A 267 12.50 15.27 -10.39
CA SER A 267 12.17 16.16 -11.51
C SER A 267 10.92 15.71 -12.28
N LEU A 268 10.60 14.40 -12.27
CA LEU A 268 9.54 13.82 -13.06
C LEU A 268 8.15 14.22 -12.54
N PRO A 269 7.17 14.46 -13.45
CA PRO A 269 5.79 14.69 -13.04
C PRO A 269 5.20 13.52 -12.24
N GLN A 270 5.62 12.28 -12.50
CA GLN A 270 5.15 11.12 -11.73
C GLN A 270 5.55 11.19 -10.26
N SER A 271 6.80 11.53 -9.94
CA SER A 271 7.27 11.64 -8.55
C SER A 271 6.44 12.63 -7.73
N LYS A 272 6.04 13.74 -8.38
CA LYS A 272 5.20 14.80 -7.81
C LYS A 272 3.75 14.36 -7.61
N ALA A 273 3.23 13.50 -8.48
CA ALA A 273 1.85 12.99 -8.41
C ALA A 273 1.64 11.96 -7.29
N ILE A 274 2.69 11.22 -6.91
CA ILE A 274 2.59 10.21 -5.84
C ILE A 274 2.33 10.90 -4.49
N ALA A 275 1.27 10.48 -3.80
CA ALA A 275 0.95 10.98 -2.46
C ALA A 275 2.07 10.69 -1.45
N SER A 276 2.28 11.60 -0.51
CA SER A 276 3.28 11.42 0.56
C SER A 276 2.85 10.37 1.59
N PHE A 277 1.56 10.10 1.71
CA PHE A 277 1.01 9.05 2.57
C PHE A 277 0.72 7.79 1.73
N PRO A 278 1.16 6.58 2.15
CA PRO A 278 1.21 5.42 1.27
C PRO A 278 -0.13 4.69 1.10
N ILE A 279 -1.15 5.02 1.92
CA ILE A 279 -2.46 4.33 1.93
C ILE A 279 -3.57 5.36 1.69
N GLN A 280 -4.22 5.31 0.53
CA GLN A 280 -5.36 6.17 0.24
C GLN A 280 -6.66 5.41 0.50
N VAL A 281 -7.54 5.95 1.36
CA VAL A 281 -8.86 5.35 1.66
C VAL A 281 -9.95 6.38 1.36
N THR A 282 -10.72 6.16 0.30
CA THR A 282 -11.71 7.10 -0.24
C THR A 282 -13.09 6.48 -0.26
N GLN A 283 -14.11 7.19 0.23
CA GLN A 283 -15.51 6.74 0.09
C GLN A 283 -15.95 6.91 -1.37
N ILE A 284 -16.57 5.88 -1.96
CA ILE A 284 -17.01 5.89 -3.37
C ILE A 284 -18.53 5.90 -3.53
N SER A 285 -19.28 5.47 -2.51
CA SER A 285 -20.74 5.59 -2.47
C SER A 285 -21.24 5.69 -1.05
N SER A 286 -22.43 6.27 -0.89
CA SER A 286 -23.17 6.27 0.37
C SER A 286 -24.08 5.05 0.44
N ALA A 287 -24.11 4.40 1.59
CA ALA A 287 -25.00 3.30 1.95
C ALA A 287 -25.07 3.24 3.48
N GLU A 288 -26.09 2.58 4.03
CA GLU A 288 -26.17 2.40 5.48
C GLU A 288 -24.95 1.63 6.03
N PRO A 289 -24.54 1.88 7.28
CA PRO A 289 -23.53 1.09 7.97
C PRO A 289 -23.80 -0.42 7.88
N LYS A 290 -22.80 -1.17 7.39
CA LYS A 290 -22.86 -2.64 7.34
C LYS A 290 -22.02 -3.21 8.49
N PRO A 291 -22.64 -3.66 9.60
CA PRO A 291 -21.91 -4.22 10.72
C PRO A 291 -21.20 -5.53 10.32
N PHE A 292 -20.19 -5.87 11.09
CA PHE A 292 -19.52 -7.17 10.97
C PHE A 292 -20.41 -8.31 11.52
N PRO A 293 -20.24 -9.56 11.05
CA PRO A 293 -20.92 -10.70 11.65
C PRO A 293 -20.59 -10.86 13.14
N GLU A 294 -21.57 -11.26 13.96
CA GLU A 294 -21.35 -11.52 15.39
C GLU A 294 -20.46 -12.74 15.60
N LEU A 295 -19.52 -12.65 16.55
CA LEU A 295 -18.58 -13.75 16.83
C LEU A 295 -19.27 -15.00 17.40
N ALA A 296 -20.33 -14.83 18.20
CA ALA A 296 -21.08 -15.95 18.79
C ALA A 296 -21.77 -16.85 17.74
N GLN A 297 -21.95 -16.34 16.52
CA GLN A 297 -22.57 -17.06 15.41
C GLN A 297 -21.54 -17.81 14.54
N LEU A 298 -20.24 -17.68 14.82
CA LEU A 298 -19.15 -18.24 14.03
C LEU A 298 -18.55 -19.47 14.74
N SER A 299 -18.38 -20.57 14.00
CA SER A 299 -17.71 -21.77 14.47
C SER A 299 -16.18 -21.71 14.25
N GLY A 300 -15.42 -22.41 15.10
CA GLY A 300 -13.95 -22.37 15.10
C GLY A 300 -13.38 -21.21 15.92
N GLY A 301 -12.17 -21.36 16.47
CA GLY A 301 -11.56 -20.40 17.41
C GLY A 301 -11.61 -18.92 16.98
N ALA A 302 -11.53 -18.00 17.95
CA ALA A 302 -11.74 -16.57 17.74
C ALA A 302 -10.58 -15.92 16.96
N LYS A 303 -10.59 -16.02 15.62
CA LYS A 303 -9.77 -15.21 14.73
C LYS A 303 -10.41 -13.85 14.46
N CYS A 304 -9.63 -12.78 14.51
CA CYS A 304 -10.13 -11.40 14.48
C CYS A 304 -11.06 -11.07 13.28
N LEU A 305 -10.73 -11.61 12.10
CA LEU A 305 -11.40 -11.35 10.82
C LEU A 305 -12.31 -12.51 10.37
N ARG A 306 -12.59 -13.50 11.24
CA ARG A 306 -13.51 -14.60 10.91
C ARG A 306 -14.86 -14.08 10.45
N GLY A 307 -15.36 -14.67 9.36
CA GLY A 307 -16.65 -14.33 8.74
C GLY A 307 -16.56 -13.28 7.63
N LEU A 308 -15.41 -12.63 7.45
CA LEU A 308 -15.18 -11.73 6.31
C LEU A 308 -14.91 -12.51 5.03
N ARG A 309 -15.54 -12.10 3.93
CA ARG A 309 -15.38 -12.71 2.61
C ARG A 309 -14.54 -11.83 1.70
N VAL A 310 -13.42 -12.34 1.22
CA VAL A 310 -12.47 -11.60 0.39
C VAL A 310 -12.35 -12.31 -0.96
N LEU A 311 -12.63 -11.56 -2.02
CA LEU A 311 -12.43 -12.02 -3.38
C LEU A 311 -11.17 -11.35 -3.94
N GLU A 312 -10.17 -12.14 -4.28
CA GLU A 312 -8.87 -11.64 -4.73
C GLU A 312 -8.62 -12.02 -6.19
N MET A 313 -8.31 -11.02 -7.03
CA MET A 313 -7.86 -11.16 -8.41
C MET A 313 -6.48 -10.52 -8.55
N SER A 314 -5.44 -11.25 -8.15
CA SER A 314 -4.09 -10.70 -8.04
C SER A 314 -3.00 -11.72 -8.38
N ARG A 315 -1.75 -11.25 -8.53
CA ARG A 315 -0.58 -12.07 -8.87
C ARG A 315 0.69 -11.49 -8.25
N VAL A 316 1.77 -12.29 -8.24
CA VAL A 316 3.12 -11.88 -7.81
C VAL A 316 3.22 -11.79 -6.28
N ILE A 317 3.54 -10.62 -5.70
CA ILE A 317 3.83 -10.49 -4.25
C ILE A 317 2.86 -9.54 -3.56
N ALA A 318 2.88 -8.24 -3.91
CA ALA A 318 2.24 -7.20 -3.10
C ALA A 318 0.73 -7.42 -2.86
N ALA A 319 -0.06 -7.57 -3.92
CA ALA A 319 -1.49 -7.81 -3.76
C ALA A 319 -1.79 -9.20 -3.14
N PRO A 320 -1.14 -10.30 -3.55
CA PRO A 320 -1.33 -11.59 -2.88
C PRO A 320 -0.98 -11.57 -1.38
N LEU A 321 0.04 -10.83 -0.97
CA LEU A 321 0.39 -10.69 0.43
C LEU A 321 -0.76 -10.09 1.25
N SER A 322 -1.51 -9.12 0.70
CA SER A 322 -2.65 -8.53 1.42
C SER A 322 -3.73 -9.55 1.75
N GLY A 323 -4.11 -10.42 0.81
CA GLY A 323 -5.07 -11.50 1.06
C GLY A 323 -4.50 -12.57 1.99
N LYS A 324 -3.21 -12.92 1.87
CA LYS A 324 -2.52 -13.83 2.79
C LYS A 324 -2.59 -13.29 4.23
N THR A 325 -2.38 -11.99 4.42
CA THR A 325 -2.48 -11.33 5.74
C THR A 325 -3.90 -11.35 6.28
N LEU A 326 -4.91 -11.04 5.47
CA LEU A 326 -6.31 -11.11 5.90
C LEU A 326 -6.71 -12.55 6.31
N ALA A 327 -6.24 -13.55 5.56
CA ALA A 327 -6.45 -14.96 5.89
C ALA A 327 -5.74 -15.39 7.18
N ALA A 328 -4.54 -14.85 7.47
CA ALA A 328 -3.82 -15.12 8.73
C ALA A 328 -4.67 -14.73 9.95
N HIS A 329 -5.47 -13.67 9.82
CA HIS A 329 -6.42 -13.22 10.83
C HIS A 329 -7.83 -13.81 10.66
N GLY A 330 -8.04 -14.78 9.77
CA GLY A 330 -9.25 -15.60 9.67
C GLY A 330 -10.28 -15.23 8.61
N ALA A 331 -9.99 -14.27 7.72
CA ALA A 331 -10.87 -14.01 6.58
C ALA A 331 -10.94 -15.22 5.63
N ASP A 332 -12.11 -15.46 5.03
CA ASP A 332 -12.27 -16.44 3.95
C ASP A 332 -11.87 -15.79 2.62
N VAL A 333 -10.70 -16.18 2.11
CA VAL A 333 -10.10 -15.60 0.90
C VAL A 333 -10.23 -16.58 -0.25
N ILE A 334 -11.03 -16.21 -1.24
CA ILE A 334 -11.08 -16.88 -2.55
C ILE A 334 -10.16 -16.12 -3.50
N TRP A 335 -9.08 -16.76 -3.91
CA TRP A 335 -8.16 -16.27 -4.92
C TRP A 335 -8.56 -16.80 -6.30
N VAL A 336 -9.09 -15.89 -7.12
CA VAL A 336 -9.49 -16.17 -8.49
C VAL A 336 -8.30 -15.98 -9.42
N THR A 337 -7.91 -17.07 -10.06
CA THR A 337 -6.94 -17.12 -11.16
C THR A 337 -7.66 -17.44 -12.47
N SER A 338 -6.93 -17.61 -13.56
CA SER A 338 -7.48 -17.99 -14.86
C SER A 338 -6.77 -19.24 -15.37
N PRO A 339 -7.47 -20.19 -16.01
CA PRO A 339 -6.83 -21.35 -16.65
C PRO A 339 -5.88 -20.95 -17.79
N ARG A 340 -5.95 -19.68 -18.25
CA ARG A 340 -5.08 -19.12 -19.29
C ARG A 340 -3.84 -18.41 -18.74
N LEU A 341 -3.67 -18.35 -17.43
CA LEU A 341 -2.51 -17.75 -16.78
C LEU A 341 -1.62 -18.86 -16.19
N PRO A 342 -0.29 -18.72 -16.30
CA PRO A 342 0.61 -19.73 -15.76
C PRO A 342 0.61 -19.72 -14.22
N ASP A 343 0.85 -20.87 -13.63
CA ASP A 343 1.27 -20.99 -12.22
C ASP A 343 2.63 -20.33 -12.00
N LEU A 344 2.86 -19.76 -10.82
CA LEU A 344 4.15 -19.17 -10.40
C LEU A 344 4.68 -19.92 -9.18
N PRO A 345 5.38 -21.06 -9.34
CA PRO A 345 5.75 -21.94 -8.24
C PRO A 345 6.52 -21.27 -7.10
N THR A 346 7.36 -20.27 -7.37
CA THR A 346 8.07 -19.53 -6.31
C THR A 346 7.10 -18.73 -5.43
N MET A 347 6.14 -18.04 -6.04
CA MET A 347 5.30 -17.07 -5.34
C MET A 347 4.00 -17.70 -4.84
N ASP A 348 3.34 -18.48 -5.69
CA ASP A 348 2.00 -19.02 -5.44
C ASP A 348 1.98 -20.05 -4.30
N ARG A 349 3.14 -20.65 -3.97
CA ARG A 349 3.27 -21.57 -2.82
C ARG A 349 3.23 -20.83 -1.50
N ASP A 350 4.00 -19.75 -1.34
CA ASP A 350 3.97 -18.97 -0.11
C ASP A 350 2.73 -18.05 -0.03
N PHE A 351 2.41 -17.32 -1.10
CA PHE A 351 1.28 -16.38 -1.10
C PHE A 351 -0.09 -17.03 -1.28
N GLY A 352 -0.14 -18.34 -1.58
CA GLY A 352 -1.36 -19.15 -1.54
C GLY A 352 -1.75 -19.62 -0.14
N ARG A 353 -0.89 -19.46 0.87
CA ARG A 353 -1.20 -19.85 2.26
C ARG A 353 -2.38 -19.04 2.79
N GLY A 354 -3.34 -19.74 3.38
CA GLY A 354 -4.59 -19.20 3.89
C GLY A 354 -5.71 -19.03 2.86
N LYS A 355 -5.46 -19.32 1.58
CA LYS A 355 -6.40 -19.01 0.50
C LYS A 355 -6.94 -20.27 -0.17
N ARG A 356 -8.19 -20.17 -0.63
CA ARG A 356 -8.80 -21.15 -1.54
C ARG A 356 -8.64 -20.64 -2.98
N THR A 357 -8.22 -21.50 -3.89
CA THR A 357 -7.86 -21.10 -5.26
C THR A 357 -8.86 -21.64 -6.27
N VAL A 358 -9.45 -20.74 -7.06
CA VAL A 358 -10.39 -21.09 -8.12
C VAL A 358 -9.86 -20.57 -9.46
N GLN A 359 -10.22 -21.23 -10.55
CA GLN A 359 -9.89 -20.80 -11.90
C GLN A 359 -11.17 -20.42 -12.64
N LEU A 360 -11.30 -19.14 -12.98
CA LEU A 360 -12.43 -18.59 -13.72
C LEU A 360 -11.91 -17.81 -14.93
N ASP A 361 -12.38 -18.17 -16.12
CA ASP A 361 -12.12 -17.40 -17.33
C ASP A 361 -13.20 -16.35 -17.54
N ILE A 362 -12.92 -15.10 -17.16
CA ILE A 362 -13.88 -13.99 -17.24
C ILE A 362 -14.35 -13.63 -18.67
N ASN A 363 -13.78 -14.23 -19.71
CA ASN A 363 -14.31 -14.09 -21.08
C ASN A 363 -15.33 -15.20 -21.42
N ASN A 364 -15.44 -16.24 -20.61
CA ASN A 364 -16.53 -17.20 -20.64
C ASN A 364 -17.71 -16.63 -19.83
N ALA A 365 -18.92 -16.68 -20.40
CA ALA A 365 -20.10 -16.11 -19.77
C ALA A 365 -20.49 -16.79 -18.44
N ALA A 366 -20.37 -18.12 -18.36
CA ALA A 366 -20.72 -18.89 -17.17
C ALA A 366 -19.73 -18.62 -16.02
N ASP A 367 -18.43 -18.60 -16.31
CA ASP A 367 -17.40 -18.27 -15.32
C ASP A 367 -17.53 -16.81 -14.86
N LYS A 368 -17.85 -15.90 -15.77
CA LYS A 368 -18.13 -14.50 -15.43
C LYS A 368 -19.36 -14.40 -14.51
N GLU A 369 -20.41 -15.15 -14.76
CA GLU A 369 -21.58 -15.18 -13.88
C GLU A 369 -21.24 -15.70 -12.48
N GLN A 370 -20.42 -16.76 -12.38
CA GLN A 370 -19.93 -17.27 -11.09
C GLN A 370 -19.12 -16.20 -10.34
N LEU A 371 -18.22 -15.50 -11.03
CA LEU A 371 -17.46 -14.40 -10.45
C LEU A 371 -18.38 -13.29 -9.92
N ILE A 372 -19.39 -12.90 -10.70
CA ILE A 372 -20.36 -11.87 -10.30
C ILE A 372 -21.16 -12.29 -9.07
N ASN A 373 -21.51 -13.58 -8.95
CA ASN A 373 -22.20 -14.11 -7.76
C ASN A 373 -21.34 -14.04 -6.50
N LEU A 374 -20.02 -14.29 -6.62
CA LEU A 374 -19.08 -14.05 -5.54
C LEU A 374 -18.99 -12.55 -5.17
N ILE A 375 -18.89 -11.67 -6.17
CA ILE A 375 -18.78 -10.21 -5.97
C ILE A 375 -19.98 -9.65 -5.20
N LYS A 376 -21.20 -10.07 -5.55
CA LYS A 376 -22.45 -9.65 -4.89
C LYS A 376 -22.47 -9.89 -3.37
N THR A 377 -21.68 -10.86 -2.90
CA THR A 377 -21.73 -11.33 -1.50
C THR A 377 -20.40 -11.19 -0.74
N CYS A 378 -19.33 -10.74 -1.40
CA CYS A 378 -18.05 -10.47 -0.75
C CYS A 378 -18.10 -9.17 0.07
N ASP A 379 -17.16 -9.02 1.01
CA ASP A 379 -16.92 -7.76 1.71
C ASP A 379 -15.83 -6.94 1.03
N VAL A 380 -14.85 -7.62 0.44
CA VAL A 380 -13.65 -7.01 -0.14
C VAL A 380 -13.38 -7.62 -1.51
N PHE A 381 -13.11 -6.76 -2.50
CA PHE A 381 -12.54 -7.12 -3.79
C PHE A 381 -11.12 -6.57 -3.89
N ILE A 382 -10.13 -7.43 -4.04
CA ILE A 382 -8.71 -7.08 -4.17
C ILE A 382 -8.27 -7.28 -5.62
N GLN A 383 -7.59 -6.29 -6.21
CA GLN A 383 -6.92 -6.45 -7.49
C GLN A 383 -5.47 -5.97 -7.48
N GLY A 384 -4.63 -6.67 -8.26
CA GLY A 384 -3.23 -6.29 -8.52
C GLY A 384 -2.88 -6.23 -10.00
N PHE A 385 -3.88 -6.18 -10.89
CA PHE A 385 -3.65 -5.99 -12.33
C PHE A 385 -3.37 -4.52 -12.64
N ARG A 386 -2.79 -4.25 -13.82
CA ARG A 386 -2.57 -2.87 -14.26
C ARG A 386 -3.88 -2.07 -14.17
N PRO A 387 -3.84 -0.80 -13.71
CA PRO A 387 -5.03 0.04 -13.65
C PRO A 387 -5.80 0.06 -14.98
N GLY A 388 -7.12 -0.07 -14.89
CA GLY A 388 -8.03 -0.15 -16.04
C GLY A 388 -8.20 -1.54 -16.66
N SER A 389 -7.36 -2.53 -16.34
CA SER A 389 -7.43 -3.86 -16.99
C SER A 389 -8.71 -4.62 -16.67
N LEU A 390 -9.11 -4.67 -15.40
CA LEU A 390 -10.35 -5.31 -14.98
C LEU A 390 -11.58 -4.44 -15.28
N ALA A 391 -11.42 -3.11 -15.22
CA ALA A 391 -12.47 -2.17 -15.62
C ALA A 391 -12.91 -2.39 -17.08
N ALA A 392 -11.96 -2.60 -18.00
CA ALA A 392 -12.22 -2.95 -19.40
C ALA A 392 -12.95 -4.30 -19.58
N LYS A 393 -13.09 -5.10 -18.52
CA LYS A 393 -13.83 -6.37 -18.49
C LYS A 393 -15.17 -6.26 -17.76
N GLY A 394 -15.59 -5.06 -17.38
CA GLY A 394 -16.84 -4.80 -16.66
C GLY A 394 -16.71 -4.94 -15.15
N LEU A 395 -15.50 -4.82 -14.60
CA LEU A 395 -15.22 -4.84 -13.16
C LEU A 395 -14.64 -3.48 -12.73
N SER A 396 -15.24 -2.39 -13.20
CA SER A 396 -14.86 -1.04 -12.75
C SER A 396 -15.41 -0.79 -11.34
N PRO A 397 -14.86 0.18 -10.59
CA PRO A 397 -15.40 0.53 -9.28
C PRO A 397 -16.91 0.80 -9.29
N GLU A 398 -17.40 1.49 -10.32
CA GLU A 398 -18.81 1.83 -10.48
C GLU A 398 -19.68 0.58 -10.69
N GLU A 399 -19.22 -0.38 -11.51
CA GLU A 399 -19.92 -1.65 -11.73
C GLU A 399 -19.91 -2.53 -10.47
N LEU A 400 -18.80 -2.57 -9.74
CA LEU A 400 -18.69 -3.31 -8.48
C LEU A 400 -19.64 -2.75 -7.41
N VAL A 401 -19.73 -1.41 -7.28
CA VAL A 401 -20.66 -0.76 -6.35
C VAL A 401 -22.12 -1.01 -6.71
N LYS A 402 -22.47 -1.02 -8.01
CA LYS A 402 -23.84 -1.38 -8.45
C LYS A 402 -24.22 -2.80 -8.02
N LEU A 403 -23.27 -3.72 -8.06
CA LEU A 403 -23.48 -5.11 -7.64
C LEU A 403 -23.51 -5.29 -6.12
N ASN A 404 -22.73 -4.50 -5.40
CA ASN A 404 -22.56 -4.59 -3.95
C ASN A 404 -22.29 -3.19 -3.34
N PRO A 405 -23.33 -2.49 -2.86
CA PRO A 405 -23.23 -1.09 -2.38
C PRO A 405 -22.42 -0.88 -1.10
N SER A 406 -21.91 -1.95 -0.48
CA SER A 406 -21.07 -1.89 0.73
C SER A 406 -19.69 -2.53 0.52
N ILE A 407 -19.25 -2.67 -0.74
CA ILE A 407 -17.99 -3.33 -1.09
C ILE A 407 -16.79 -2.45 -0.77
N ILE A 408 -15.70 -3.09 -0.34
CA ILE A 408 -14.38 -2.47 -0.28
C ILE A 408 -13.61 -2.88 -1.53
N ILE A 409 -13.13 -1.91 -2.30
CA ILE A 409 -12.37 -2.13 -3.55
C ILE A 409 -10.92 -1.75 -3.31
N ALA A 410 -10.04 -2.74 -3.28
CA ALA A 410 -8.62 -2.56 -2.97
C ALA A 410 -7.76 -2.75 -4.21
N ASN A 411 -6.98 -1.72 -4.56
CA ASN A 411 -6.13 -1.68 -5.74
C ASN A 411 -4.66 -1.60 -5.34
N MET A 412 -3.86 -2.54 -5.87
CA MET A 412 -2.40 -2.47 -5.86
C MET A 412 -1.90 -2.05 -7.24
N SER A 413 -0.98 -1.10 -7.29
CA SER A 413 -0.34 -0.66 -8.54
C SER A 413 1.15 -0.35 -8.35
N ALA A 414 1.90 -0.22 -9.43
CA ALA A 414 3.32 0.15 -9.34
C ALA A 414 3.50 1.64 -8.98
N PHE A 415 2.75 2.54 -9.63
CA PHE A 415 3.02 3.99 -9.56
C PHE A 415 1.89 4.84 -8.96
N GLY A 416 0.80 4.22 -8.55
CA GLY A 416 -0.36 4.92 -7.97
C GLY A 416 -1.42 5.27 -9.02
N PRO A 417 -2.58 5.76 -8.57
CA PRO A 417 -3.71 6.08 -9.45
C PRO A 417 -3.48 7.38 -10.26
N ASP A 418 -2.55 8.23 -9.82
CA ASP A 418 -2.33 9.57 -10.36
C ASP A 418 -1.02 9.69 -11.15
N GLY A 419 -0.97 10.71 -12.03
CA GLY A 419 0.22 11.06 -12.80
C GLY A 419 0.37 10.28 -14.12
N PRO A 420 1.36 10.66 -14.96
CA PRO A 420 1.52 10.11 -16.30
C PRO A 420 1.88 8.63 -16.35
N TRP A 421 2.30 8.03 -15.23
CA TRP A 421 2.70 6.62 -15.16
C TRP A 421 1.65 5.74 -14.47
N SER A 422 0.48 6.26 -14.12
CA SER A 422 -0.59 5.50 -13.43
C SER A 422 -1.02 4.25 -14.18
N GLY A 423 -0.99 4.28 -15.52
CA GLY A 423 -1.29 3.13 -16.38
C GLY A 423 -0.11 2.18 -16.65
N ARG A 424 1.10 2.47 -16.16
CA ARG A 424 2.30 1.67 -16.48
C ARG A 424 2.39 0.40 -15.64
N ARG A 425 3.01 -0.63 -16.23
CA ARG A 425 3.38 -1.88 -15.53
C ARG A 425 4.61 -1.63 -14.68
N GLY A 426 4.74 -2.31 -13.55
CA GLY A 426 5.95 -2.26 -12.74
C GLY A 426 6.02 -3.40 -11.74
N TYR A 427 7.22 -3.56 -11.20
CA TYR A 427 7.59 -4.50 -10.16
C TYR A 427 8.45 -3.73 -9.16
N ASP A 428 8.59 -4.24 -7.94
CA ASP A 428 9.39 -3.61 -6.89
C ASP A 428 10.80 -3.23 -7.40
N SER A 429 11.54 -4.18 -7.95
CA SER A 429 12.87 -3.93 -8.53
C SER A 429 12.92 -2.79 -9.56
N LEU A 430 11.86 -2.60 -10.36
CA LEU A 430 11.78 -1.52 -11.35
C LEU A 430 11.47 -0.19 -10.70
N VAL A 431 10.60 -0.17 -9.68
CA VAL A 431 10.34 1.02 -8.87
C VAL A 431 11.60 1.45 -8.14
N GLN A 432 12.37 0.53 -7.55
CA GLN A 432 13.66 0.86 -6.95
C GLN A 432 14.63 1.47 -7.97
N THR A 433 14.69 0.92 -9.19
CA THR A 433 15.58 1.39 -10.25
C THR A 433 15.23 2.79 -10.75
N CYS A 434 13.96 3.05 -11.05
CA CYS A 434 13.56 4.34 -11.61
C CYS A 434 13.43 5.46 -10.56
N SER A 435 13.36 5.12 -9.27
CA SER A 435 13.10 6.09 -8.21
C SER A 435 14.32 6.69 -7.54
N GLY A 436 15.54 6.28 -7.88
CA GLY A 436 16.74 6.71 -7.16
C GLY A 436 17.24 5.72 -6.11
N MET A 437 16.42 4.74 -5.71
CA MET A 437 16.76 3.91 -4.57
C MET A 437 18.04 3.11 -4.75
N ASN A 438 18.24 2.51 -5.93
CA ASN A 438 19.40 1.64 -6.15
C ASN A 438 20.71 2.41 -6.22
N ILE A 439 20.71 3.64 -6.74
CA ILE A 439 21.91 4.50 -6.72
C ILE A 439 22.23 4.88 -5.27
N SER A 440 21.23 5.36 -4.51
CA SER A 440 21.44 5.76 -3.11
C SER A 440 21.95 4.61 -2.24
N GLU A 441 21.42 3.39 -2.43
CA GLU A 441 21.87 2.19 -1.71
C GLU A 441 23.35 1.86 -2.03
N ALA A 442 23.75 1.99 -3.30
CA ALA A 442 25.13 1.74 -3.73
C ALA A 442 26.10 2.79 -3.17
N GLU A 443 25.71 4.07 -3.17
CA GLU A 443 26.48 5.17 -2.59
C GLU A 443 26.75 4.94 -1.09
N HIS A 444 25.74 4.49 -0.32
CA HIS A 444 25.90 4.19 1.10
C HIS A 444 26.74 2.94 1.36
N ALA A 445 26.64 1.92 0.48
CA ALA A 445 27.47 0.73 0.59
C ALA A 445 28.96 1.06 0.39
N GLY A 446 29.28 2.05 -0.46
CA GLY A 446 30.64 2.56 -0.65
C GLY A 446 31.58 1.58 -1.37
N GLN A 447 31.04 0.62 -2.13
CA GLN A 447 31.80 -0.46 -2.78
C GLN A 447 32.06 -0.21 -4.28
N GLY A 448 31.80 1.00 -4.78
CA GLY A 448 31.99 1.36 -6.19
C GLY A 448 30.93 0.78 -7.14
N GLU A 449 29.86 0.18 -6.62
CA GLU A 449 28.71 -0.27 -7.39
C GLU A 449 27.95 0.93 -8.00
N ILE A 450 27.40 0.75 -9.20
CA ILE A 450 26.57 1.77 -9.86
C ILE A 450 25.14 1.77 -9.30
N ALA A 451 24.66 0.60 -8.90
CA ALA A 451 23.31 0.40 -8.40
C ALA A 451 23.25 -0.87 -7.55
N ARG A 452 22.62 -0.78 -6.39
CA ARG A 452 22.43 -1.90 -5.45
C ARG A 452 20.95 -2.11 -5.14
N PRO A 453 20.37 -3.29 -5.41
CA PRO A 453 19.01 -3.62 -4.97
C PRO A 453 18.95 -3.81 -3.45
N THR A 454 17.79 -3.53 -2.85
CA THR A 454 17.56 -3.95 -1.45
C THR A 454 17.58 -5.48 -1.33
N PRO A 455 17.94 -6.05 -0.17
CA PRO A 455 18.08 -7.51 0.01
C PRO A 455 16.75 -8.29 -0.09
N CYS A 456 15.62 -7.60 -0.08
CA CYS A 456 14.27 -8.16 -0.24
C CYS A 456 13.39 -7.28 -1.15
N GLN A 457 12.23 -7.79 -1.57
CA GLN A 457 11.20 -6.99 -2.26
C GLN A 457 10.42 -6.16 -1.23
N ALA A 458 11.11 -5.20 -0.60
CA ALA A 458 10.60 -4.43 0.53
C ALA A 458 9.36 -3.59 0.17
N LEU A 459 9.27 -3.07 -1.05
CA LEU A 459 8.14 -2.28 -1.52
C LEU A 459 6.93 -3.17 -1.77
N ASP A 460 7.13 -4.37 -2.31
CA ASP A 460 6.05 -5.34 -2.47
C ASP A 460 5.51 -5.79 -1.11
N HIS A 461 6.39 -6.14 -0.17
CA HIS A 461 5.99 -6.59 1.17
C HIS A 461 5.29 -5.47 1.95
N ALA A 462 5.91 -4.29 2.06
CA ALA A 462 5.28 -3.15 2.71
C ALA A 462 3.97 -2.76 2.03
N GLY A 463 3.93 -2.73 0.70
CA GLY A 463 2.72 -2.45 -0.08
C GLY A 463 1.59 -3.44 0.23
N GLY A 464 1.88 -4.73 0.33
CA GLY A 464 0.88 -5.75 0.66
C GLY A 464 0.29 -5.60 2.06
N TYR A 465 1.12 -5.35 3.07
CA TYR A 465 0.65 -5.06 4.43
C TYR A 465 -0.11 -3.73 4.48
N TYR A 466 0.35 -2.69 3.79
CA TYR A 466 -0.35 -1.41 3.67
C TYR A 466 -1.73 -1.55 3.01
N LEU A 467 -1.86 -2.40 1.98
CA LEU A 467 -3.16 -2.67 1.36
C LEU A 467 -4.09 -3.40 2.32
N ALA A 468 -3.60 -4.39 3.07
CA ALA A 468 -4.38 -5.07 4.11
C ALA A 468 -4.83 -4.10 5.22
N SER A 469 -3.96 -3.21 5.69
CA SER A 469 -4.30 -2.17 6.67
C SER A 469 -5.33 -1.17 6.13
N GLY A 470 -5.19 -0.75 4.87
CA GLY A 470 -6.17 0.10 4.21
C GLY A 470 -7.53 -0.59 4.08
N ILE A 471 -7.57 -1.89 3.74
CA ILE A 471 -8.79 -2.71 3.72
C ILE A 471 -9.44 -2.74 5.10
N MET A 472 -8.67 -3.02 6.17
CA MET A 472 -9.21 -3.06 7.53
C MET A 472 -9.71 -1.67 8.00
N THR A 473 -9.03 -0.60 7.60
CA THR A 473 -9.49 0.78 7.83
C THR A 473 -10.82 1.04 7.13
N ALA A 474 -10.93 0.65 5.87
CA ALA A 474 -12.13 0.83 5.07
C ALA A 474 -13.30 -0.02 5.60
N LEU A 475 -13.04 -1.24 6.07
CA LEU A 475 -14.02 -2.10 6.75
C LEU A 475 -14.50 -1.48 8.07
N TYR A 476 -13.59 -0.90 8.87
CA TYR A 476 -13.93 -0.17 10.08
C TYR A 476 -14.84 1.03 9.77
N ARG A 477 -14.50 1.83 8.75
CA ARG A 477 -15.33 2.96 8.30
C ARG A 477 -16.67 2.52 7.75
N ARG A 478 -16.73 1.45 6.95
CA ARG A 478 -18.00 0.86 6.49
C ARG A 478 -18.91 0.46 7.65
N ALA A 479 -18.36 -0.15 8.69
CA ALA A 479 -19.15 -0.59 9.84
C ALA A 479 -19.65 0.57 10.71
N THR A 480 -18.95 1.71 10.73
CA THR A 480 -19.25 2.85 11.60
C THR A 480 -19.90 4.04 10.88
N GLN A 481 -19.71 4.16 9.57
CA GLN A 481 -20.11 5.30 8.74
C GLN A 481 -20.91 4.87 7.49
N GLY A 482 -20.86 3.59 7.12
CA GLY A 482 -21.50 3.08 5.91
C GLY A 482 -20.75 3.35 4.61
N GLY A 483 -21.43 3.12 3.51
CA GLY A 483 -20.91 3.28 2.15
C GLY A 483 -19.97 2.19 1.64
N SER A 484 -19.61 2.34 0.37
CA SER A 484 -18.48 1.61 -0.24
C SER A 484 -17.22 2.44 -0.19
N TRP A 485 -16.07 1.77 -0.19
CA TRP A 485 -14.77 2.42 -0.06
C TRP A 485 -13.78 1.87 -1.06
N ARG A 486 -12.91 2.74 -1.57
CA ARG A 486 -11.76 2.39 -2.41
C ARG A 486 -10.49 2.57 -1.60
N VAL A 487 -9.60 1.58 -1.69
CA VAL A 487 -8.27 1.59 -1.09
C VAL A 487 -7.25 1.53 -2.22
N ASP A 488 -6.38 2.53 -2.32
CA ASP A 488 -5.31 2.55 -3.32
C ASP A 488 -3.95 2.57 -2.61
N VAL A 489 -3.11 1.58 -2.93
CA VAL A 489 -1.71 1.49 -2.51
C VAL A 489 -0.84 1.30 -3.74
N SER A 490 0.36 1.88 -3.71
CA SER A 490 1.33 1.65 -4.76
C SER A 490 2.73 1.41 -4.25
N LEU A 491 3.53 0.65 -5.01
CA LEU A 491 4.93 0.41 -4.73
C LEU A 491 5.72 1.72 -4.68
N ALA A 492 5.42 2.68 -5.56
CA ALA A 492 6.03 4.00 -5.55
C ALA A 492 5.59 4.84 -4.33
N GLY A 493 4.37 4.65 -3.82
CA GLY A 493 3.92 5.22 -2.55
C GLY A 493 4.68 4.63 -1.36
N ALA A 494 4.83 3.30 -1.31
CA ALA A 494 5.64 2.61 -0.31
C ALA A 494 7.11 3.06 -0.36
N MET A 495 7.67 3.22 -1.56
CA MET A 495 9.02 3.76 -1.77
C MET A 495 9.15 5.19 -1.24
N LYS A 496 8.20 6.07 -1.58
CA LYS A 496 8.22 7.47 -1.14
C LYS A 496 8.15 7.57 0.39
N TYR A 497 7.34 6.71 1.01
CA TYR A 497 7.26 6.61 2.46
C TYR A 497 8.56 6.07 3.08
N LEU A 498 9.12 4.96 2.57
CA LEU A 498 10.40 4.41 3.01
C LEU A 498 11.53 5.43 2.91
N ARG A 499 11.64 6.14 1.78
CA ARG A 499 12.63 7.22 1.59
C ARG A 499 12.48 8.31 2.65
N SER A 500 11.25 8.64 3.05
CA SER A 500 11.02 9.67 4.07
C SER A 500 11.49 9.26 5.47
N LEU A 501 11.65 7.96 5.76
CA LEU A 501 12.21 7.45 7.02
C LEU A 501 13.71 7.74 7.17
N GLY A 502 14.35 8.25 6.12
CA GLY A 502 15.80 8.41 6.04
C GLY A 502 16.53 7.07 5.83
N GLN A 503 17.85 7.16 5.80
CA GLN A 503 18.77 6.03 5.69
C GLN A 503 19.74 6.07 6.87
N TYR A 504 20.29 4.92 7.23
CA TYR A 504 21.37 4.84 8.22
C TYR A 504 22.63 5.56 7.69
N PRO A 505 23.41 6.21 8.56
CA PRO A 505 24.56 6.99 8.14
C PRO A 505 25.66 6.09 7.57
N GLY A 506 26.15 6.44 6.37
CA GLY A 506 27.21 5.69 5.68
C GLY A 506 26.87 4.21 5.52
N SER A 507 27.82 3.33 5.83
CA SER A 507 27.65 1.88 5.68
C SER A 507 27.11 1.17 6.93
N THR A 508 26.69 1.90 7.97
CA THR A 508 26.26 1.32 9.26
C THR A 508 25.09 0.36 9.11
N GLY A 509 24.12 0.67 8.25
CA GLY A 509 22.95 -0.18 8.01
C GLY A 509 23.26 -1.55 7.40
N PHE A 510 24.47 -1.76 6.87
CA PHE A 510 24.91 -3.05 6.35
C PHE A 510 25.60 -3.93 7.41
N GLN A 511 25.77 -3.46 8.64
CA GLN A 511 26.49 -4.16 9.72
C GLN A 511 25.61 -5.18 10.44
N CYS A 512 24.90 -6.03 9.69
CA CYS A 512 24.15 -7.17 10.21
C CYS A 512 24.20 -8.35 9.24
N LYS A 513 23.97 -9.57 9.75
CA LYS A 513 23.92 -10.78 8.92
C LYS A 513 22.64 -10.75 8.06
N ASP A 514 22.75 -11.08 6.76
CA ASP A 514 21.56 -11.38 5.95
C ASP A 514 21.09 -12.82 6.16
N LEU A 515 19.77 -13.02 6.12
CA LEU A 515 19.15 -14.35 6.15
C LEU A 515 18.77 -14.73 4.72
N GLU A 516 19.64 -15.45 4.03
CA GLU A 516 19.51 -15.74 2.60
C GLU A 516 18.85 -17.10 2.31
N LYS A 517 18.93 -18.03 3.25
CA LYS A 517 18.41 -19.39 3.12
C LYS A 517 17.64 -19.80 4.36
N ALA A 518 16.72 -20.75 4.18
CA ALA A 518 15.88 -21.27 5.25
C ALA A 518 16.65 -21.75 6.49
N SER A 519 17.86 -22.31 6.31
CA SER A 519 18.71 -22.75 7.42
C SER A 519 19.26 -21.63 8.30
N ASP A 520 19.21 -20.38 7.84
CA ASP A 520 19.60 -19.21 8.64
C ASP A 520 18.48 -18.76 9.59
N VAL A 521 17.25 -19.23 9.38
CA VAL A 521 16.06 -18.78 10.10
C VAL A 521 15.95 -19.51 11.45
N PRO A 522 15.72 -18.78 12.57
CA PRO A 522 15.41 -19.39 13.85
C PRO A 522 14.22 -20.36 13.77
N ALA A 523 14.36 -21.55 14.38
CA ALA A 523 13.37 -22.63 14.25
C ALA A 523 11.99 -22.24 14.80
N GLU A 524 11.94 -21.35 15.79
CA GLU A 524 10.72 -20.78 16.36
C GLU A 524 9.96 -19.85 15.41
N TYR A 525 10.52 -19.45 14.27
CA TYR A 525 9.82 -18.68 13.24
C TYR A 525 9.31 -19.58 12.10
N ILE A 526 9.64 -20.87 12.12
CA ILE A 526 9.22 -21.81 11.08
C ILE A 526 8.01 -22.60 11.56
N GLU A 527 7.02 -22.77 10.69
CA GLU A 527 5.99 -23.80 10.83
C GLU A 527 6.15 -24.86 9.75
N LYS A 528 5.75 -26.10 10.07
CA LYS A 528 5.84 -27.24 9.17
C LYS A 528 4.46 -27.83 8.94
N ARG A 529 3.95 -27.79 7.71
CA ARG A 529 2.57 -28.16 7.37
C ARG A 529 2.51 -29.00 6.07
N PRO A 530 1.62 -30.01 5.98
CA PRO A 530 1.34 -30.67 4.72
C PRO A 530 0.58 -29.72 3.77
N THR A 531 0.91 -29.78 2.49
CA THR A 531 0.29 -28.97 1.42
C THR A 531 -0.10 -29.86 0.24
N GLY A 532 -0.81 -29.31 -0.74
CA GLY A 532 -1.07 -30.02 -2.01
C GLY A 532 0.18 -30.27 -2.86
N PHE A 533 1.35 -29.81 -2.42
CA PHE A 533 2.64 -29.96 -3.12
C PHE A 533 3.68 -30.74 -2.32
N GLY A 534 3.32 -31.28 -1.15
CA GLY A 534 4.27 -31.94 -0.24
C GLY A 534 4.36 -31.25 1.13
N MET A 535 5.38 -31.60 1.90
CA MET A 535 5.62 -31.01 3.22
C MET A 535 6.31 -29.67 3.08
N MET A 536 5.68 -28.61 3.56
CA MET A 536 6.21 -27.25 3.50
C MET A 536 6.73 -26.82 4.88
N GLU A 537 7.96 -26.30 4.91
CA GLU A 537 8.52 -25.55 6.03
C GLU A 537 8.54 -24.08 5.61
N ALA A 538 7.82 -23.23 6.33
CA ALA A 538 7.62 -21.84 5.95
C ALA A 538 7.56 -20.92 7.17
N ILE A 539 7.81 -19.63 6.94
CA ILE A 539 7.78 -18.62 7.99
C ILE A 539 6.35 -18.48 8.52
N ARG A 540 6.15 -18.62 9.83
CA ARG A 540 4.86 -18.37 10.49
C ARG A 540 4.57 -16.86 10.48
N HIS A 541 3.34 -16.46 10.75
CA HIS A 541 3.05 -15.03 10.84
C HIS A 541 3.72 -14.42 12.08
N SER A 542 4.34 -13.26 11.93
CA SER A 542 5.17 -12.65 12.99
C SER A 542 4.37 -11.91 14.06
N ALA A 543 3.12 -11.56 13.79
CA ALA A 543 2.25 -10.95 14.78
C ALA A 543 1.54 -11.97 15.67
N SER A 544 1.39 -11.62 16.94
CA SER A 544 0.44 -12.24 17.87
C SER A 544 -0.59 -11.23 18.35
N VAL A 545 -1.80 -11.71 18.64
CA VAL A 545 -2.92 -10.92 19.17
C VAL A 545 -3.46 -11.65 20.39
N GLU A 546 -3.50 -10.98 21.54
CA GLU A 546 -3.93 -11.58 22.80
C GLU A 546 -5.36 -12.15 22.71
N GLY A 547 -5.53 -13.41 23.11
CA GLY A 547 -6.84 -14.08 23.08
C GLY A 547 -7.40 -14.40 21.68
N CYS A 548 -6.62 -14.18 20.61
CA CYS A 548 -7.01 -14.51 19.24
C CYS A 548 -5.96 -15.40 18.55
N GLU A 549 -6.42 -16.34 17.72
CA GLU A 549 -5.51 -17.15 16.91
C GLU A 549 -5.03 -16.39 15.67
N VAL A 550 -3.74 -16.47 15.38
CA VAL A 550 -3.13 -15.85 14.19
C VAL A 550 -2.32 -16.90 13.42
N GLY A 551 -2.48 -16.94 12.11
CA GLY A 551 -1.85 -17.93 11.22
C GLY A 551 -2.83 -18.54 10.22
N TRP A 552 -2.31 -19.34 9.29
CA TRP A 552 -3.07 -19.85 8.15
C TRP A 552 -3.65 -21.25 8.40
N GLU A 553 -4.93 -21.42 8.08
CA GLU A 553 -5.64 -22.69 8.24
C GLU A 553 -5.62 -23.51 6.94
N VAL A 554 -5.82 -22.82 5.80
CA VAL A 554 -5.79 -23.42 4.47
C VAL A 554 -4.36 -23.41 3.96
N MET A 555 -3.87 -24.56 3.50
CA MET A 555 -2.52 -24.70 2.94
C MET A 555 -2.57 -24.71 1.41
N PRO A 556 -1.50 -24.23 0.73
CA PRO A 556 -1.48 -24.10 -0.71
C PRO A 556 -1.67 -25.46 -1.40
N LYS A 557 -2.37 -25.45 -2.53
CA LYS A 557 -2.61 -26.61 -3.40
C LYS A 557 -2.65 -26.16 -4.87
N PRO A 558 -2.64 -27.09 -5.86
CA PRO A 558 -2.69 -26.71 -7.27
C PRO A 558 -3.81 -25.72 -7.57
N LEU A 559 -3.52 -24.72 -8.41
CA LEU A 559 -4.50 -23.68 -8.76
C LEU A 559 -5.78 -24.31 -9.33
N GLY A 560 -6.94 -23.85 -8.85
CA GLY A 560 -8.24 -24.37 -9.28
C GLY A 560 -8.72 -25.60 -8.51
N SER A 561 -8.04 -25.99 -7.42
CA SER A 561 -8.44 -27.14 -6.59
C SER A 561 -9.61 -26.87 -5.63
N ASP A 562 -10.17 -25.66 -5.61
CA ASP A 562 -11.34 -25.29 -4.79
C ASP A 562 -12.57 -24.98 -5.63
N THR A 563 -13.72 -24.98 -4.98
CA THR A 563 -14.99 -24.54 -5.56
C THR A 563 -15.21 -23.03 -5.32
N PRO A 564 -15.87 -22.31 -6.24
CA PRO A 564 -16.18 -20.88 -6.11
C PRO A 564 -17.39 -20.67 -5.19
N GLN A 565 -17.27 -21.04 -3.91
CA GLN A 565 -18.30 -20.92 -2.88
C GLN A 565 -17.69 -20.45 -1.56
N TRP A 566 -18.36 -19.57 -0.81
CA TRP A 566 -17.90 -19.15 0.53
C TRP A 566 -18.05 -20.28 1.56
N LEU A 567 -17.23 -20.24 2.63
CA LEU A 567 -17.33 -21.16 3.77
C LEU A 567 -18.59 -20.93 4.62
#